data_AF-A0A7K4B2W1-F1
#
_entry.id   AF-A0A7K4B2W1-F1
#
_cell.length_a   1.000
_cell.length_b   1.000
_cell.length_c   1.000
_cell.angle_alpha   90.00
_cell.angle_beta   90.00
_cell.angle_gamma   90.00
#
_symmetry.space_group_name_H-M   'P 1'
#
loop_
_entity.id
_entity.type
_entity.pdbx_description
1 polymer ?
#
loop_
_entity_poly.entity_id
_entity_poly.type
_entity_poly.pdbx_seq_one_letter_code
_entity_poly.pdbx_strand_id
1 'polypeptide(L)'
;MKKIVVIVLVSLLICSSLSSSLAVQADDKARDIEIKLERGMCYGTCPVYSVSLSGNGTVSWVGEMFVEVTGNQTGYVDPALVGDLYDLLTEGGILDFEDSYNHRNITDMPSAIL
;
A
#
# COMPACT_ATOMS: atom_id res chain seq x y z
N MET A 1 33.33 -49.73 -12.05
CA MET A 1 32.06 -49.56 -12.79
C MET A 1 30.87 -49.35 -11.85
N LYS A 2 30.57 -50.27 -10.89
CA LYS A 2 29.49 -50.09 -9.90
C LYS A 2 29.59 -48.82 -9.03
N LYS A 3 30.81 -48.41 -8.62
CA LYS A 3 31.02 -47.21 -7.80
C LYS A 3 30.72 -45.89 -8.54
N ILE A 4 30.94 -45.85 -9.86
CA ILE A 4 30.67 -44.67 -10.70
C ILE A 4 29.17 -44.50 -10.92
N VAL A 5 28.43 -45.60 -11.11
CA VAL A 5 26.96 -45.60 -11.24
C VAL A 5 26.28 -45.13 -9.95
N VAL A 6 26.79 -45.51 -8.79
CA VAL A 6 26.26 -45.07 -7.48
C VAL A 6 26.46 -43.57 -7.26
N ILE A 7 27.61 -43.01 -7.67
CA ILE A 7 27.90 -41.58 -7.52
C ILE A 7 26.98 -40.74 -8.43
N VAL A 8 26.73 -41.19 -9.66
CA VAL A 8 25.86 -40.49 -10.62
C VAL A 8 24.38 -40.56 -10.21
N LEU A 9 23.93 -41.67 -9.62
CA LEU A 9 22.56 -41.79 -9.09
C LEU A 9 22.34 -40.90 -7.86
N VAL A 10 23.33 -40.81 -6.97
CA VAL A 10 23.26 -39.94 -5.79
C VAL A 10 23.28 -38.46 -6.19
N SER A 11 24.05 -38.06 -7.22
CA SER A 11 24.03 -36.68 -7.71
C SER A 11 22.71 -36.30 -8.39
N LEU A 12 22.03 -37.24 -9.08
CA LEU A 12 20.72 -36.98 -9.68
C LEU A 12 19.60 -36.84 -8.63
N LEU A 13 19.69 -37.55 -7.50
CA LEU A 13 18.72 -37.51 -6.40
C LEU A 13 18.80 -36.25 -5.52
N ILE A 14 19.93 -35.54 -5.54
CA ILE A 14 20.11 -34.26 -4.82
C ILE A 14 19.59 -33.06 -5.64
N CYS A 15 19.44 -33.23 -6.97
CA CYS A 15 19.01 -32.14 -7.86
C CYS A 15 17.48 -31.94 -7.89
N SER A 16 16.70 -32.94 -7.47
CA SER A 16 15.22 -32.92 -7.48
C SER A 16 14.59 -32.38 -6.20
N SER A 17 15.37 -32.13 -5.14
CA SER A 17 14.89 -31.53 -3.88
C SER A 17 15.08 -30.00 -3.81
N LEU A 18 15.66 -29.38 -4.85
CA LEU A 18 15.86 -27.93 -4.92
C LEU A 18 14.73 -27.20 -5.68
N SER A 19 13.53 -27.79 -5.73
CA SER A 19 12.35 -27.18 -6.39
C SER A 19 11.31 -26.63 -5.41
N SER A 20 11.61 -26.55 -4.11
CA SER A 20 10.67 -25.99 -3.15
C SER A 20 10.76 -24.46 -3.12
N SER A 21 9.66 -23.86 -3.61
CA SER A 21 9.13 -22.51 -3.38
C SER A 21 9.87 -21.29 -3.96
N LEU A 22 9.59 -20.97 -5.23
CA LEU A 22 9.33 -19.58 -5.67
C LEU A 22 7.86 -19.19 -5.40
N ALA A 23 7.28 -19.66 -4.30
CA ALA A 23 6.11 -18.99 -3.77
C ALA A 23 6.66 -17.73 -3.12
N VAL A 24 6.53 -16.59 -3.81
CA VAL A 24 6.60 -15.27 -3.18
C VAL A 24 5.66 -15.35 -1.99
N GLN A 25 6.21 -15.47 -0.79
CA GLN A 25 5.43 -15.36 0.44
C GLN A 25 4.96 -13.92 0.47
N ALA A 26 3.72 -13.70 0.04
CA ALA A 26 3.04 -12.44 0.26
C ALA A 26 2.98 -12.26 1.78
N ASP A 27 3.72 -11.28 2.27
CA ASP A 27 3.82 -10.97 3.68
C ASP A 27 2.43 -10.60 4.23
N ASP A 28 1.92 -11.35 5.20
CA ASP A 28 0.60 -11.09 5.80
C ASP A 28 0.58 -9.74 6.54
N LYS A 29 1.74 -9.22 6.97
CA LYS A 29 1.88 -7.84 7.48
C LYS A 29 1.51 -6.80 6.43
N ALA A 30 1.85 -7.04 5.17
CA ALA A 30 1.52 -6.13 4.08
C ALA A 30 0.00 -6.06 3.86
N ARG A 31 -0.80 -7.03 4.30
CA ARG A 31 -2.27 -7.03 4.11
C ARG A 31 -3.04 -6.19 5.13
N ASP A 32 -2.43 -5.85 6.26
CA ASP A 32 -3.07 -5.07 7.33
C ASP A 32 -2.81 -3.55 7.18
N ILE A 33 -2.12 -3.15 6.11
CA ILE A 33 -1.86 -1.74 5.81
C ILE A 33 -3.14 -1.09 5.28
N GLU A 34 -3.52 0.04 5.87
CA GLU A 34 -4.52 0.95 5.33
C GLU A 34 -4.00 2.39 5.42
N ILE A 35 -3.94 3.08 4.28
CA ILE A 35 -3.55 4.49 4.20
C ILE A 35 -4.74 5.27 3.64
N LYS A 36 -5.19 6.29 4.36
CA LYS A 36 -6.34 7.11 3.96
C LYS A 36 -5.97 8.58 3.88
N LEU A 37 -6.67 9.30 3.01
CA LEU A 37 -6.64 10.75 2.96
C LEU A 37 -8.04 11.24 2.57
N GLU A 38 -8.59 12.15 3.37
CA GLU A 38 -9.80 12.90 3.06
C GLU A 38 -9.47 14.38 2.92
N ARG A 39 -10.02 15.03 1.89
CA ARG A 39 -9.92 16.47 1.66
C ARG A 39 -11.29 17.13 1.71
N GLY A 40 -11.40 18.13 2.56
CA GLY A 40 -12.62 18.91 2.75
C GLY A 40 -12.77 20.09 1.80
N MET A 41 -13.94 20.73 1.86
CA MET A 41 -14.30 21.86 1.02
C MET A 41 -13.67 23.19 1.45
N CYS A 42 -13.70 24.16 0.56
CA CYS A 42 -13.41 25.58 0.80
C CYS A 42 -14.40 26.45 0.00
N TYR A 43 -14.32 27.78 0.08
CA TYR A 43 -15.20 28.68 -0.68
C TYR A 43 -14.84 28.81 -2.17
N GLY A 44 -13.69 28.28 -2.58
CA GLY A 44 -13.26 28.20 -3.97
C GLY A 44 -13.47 26.83 -4.59
N THR A 45 -12.57 26.45 -5.49
CA THR A 45 -12.61 25.17 -6.21
C THR A 45 -11.66 24.14 -5.59
N CYS A 46 -11.64 24.05 -4.26
CA CYS A 46 -10.82 23.04 -3.58
C CYS A 46 -11.36 21.64 -3.91
N PRO A 47 -10.52 20.70 -4.39
CA PRO A 47 -10.95 19.34 -4.65
C PRO A 47 -11.44 18.66 -3.36
N VAL A 48 -12.67 18.13 -3.39
CA VAL A 48 -13.28 17.39 -2.29
C VAL A 48 -13.30 15.91 -2.66
N TYR A 49 -12.57 15.10 -1.92
CA TYR A 49 -12.46 13.67 -2.15
C TYR A 49 -11.92 12.90 -0.95
N SER A 50 -12.15 11.59 -0.96
CA SER A 50 -11.45 10.64 -0.10
C SER A 50 -10.76 9.56 -0.95
N VAL A 51 -9.56 9.17 -0.56
CA VAL A 51 -8.80 8.07 -1.15
C VAL A 51 -8.32 7.12 -0.06
N SER A 52 -8.43 5.82 -0.31
CA SER A 52 -7.88 4.79 0.57
C SER A 52 -7.05 3.79 -0.22
N LEU A 53 -5.88 3.44 0.29
CA LEU A 53 -5.02 2.38 -0.22
C LEU A 53 -5.01 1.24 0.79
N SER A 54 -5.46 0.06 0.37
CA SER A 54 -5.32 -1.17 1.14
C SER A 54 -4.00 -1.85 0.77
N GLY A 55 -3.38 -2.53 1.72
CA GLY A 55 -2.10 -3.19 1.56
C GLY A 55 -2.06 -4.34 0.55
N ASN A 56 -3.23 -4.82 0.10
CA ASN A 56 -3.34 -5.73 -1.04
C ASN A 56 -3.31 -5.04 -2.41
N GLY A 57 -3.12 -3.72 -2.46
CA GLY A 57 -3.07 -2.90 -3.68
C GLY A 57 -4.41 -2.27 -4.09
N THR A 58 -5.52 -2.58 -3.40
CA THR A 58 -6.83 -1.99 -3.73
C THR A 58 -6.85 -0.49 -3.43
N VAL A 59 -7.27 0.31 -4.41
CA VAL A 59 -7.52 1.74 -4.25
C VAL A 59 -9.02 1.99 -4.23
N SER A 60 -9.53 2.66 -3.21
CA SER A 60 -10.90 3.22 -3.24
C SER A 60 -10.81 4.72 -3.35
N TRP A 61 -11.59 5.30 -4.26
CA TRP A 61 -11.68 6.74 -4.48
C TRP A 61 -13.13 7.16 -4.40
N VAL A 62 -13.39 8.27 -3.70
CA VAL A 62 -14.70 8.92 -3.63
C VAL A 62 -14.47 10.39 -3.97
N GLY A 63 -14.78 10.77 -5.20
CA GLY A 63 -14.70 12.17 -5.63
C GLY A 63 -16.03 12.88 -5.47
N GLU A 64 -16.06 14.05 -4.83
CA GLU A 64 -17.30 14.80 -4.62
C GLU A 64 -17.39 16.04 -5.49
N MET A 65 -16.44 16.97 -5.36
CA MET A 65 -16.49 18.27 -6.03
C MET A 65 -15.10 18.70 -6.51
N PHE A 66 -15.07 19.47 -7.61
CA PHE A 66 -13.84 20.06 -8.16
C PHE A 66 -12.69 19.05 -8.39
N VAL A 67 -13.07 17.81 -8.69
CA VAL A 67 -12.18 16.72 -9.08
C VAL A 67 -12.46 16.31 -10.52
N GLU A 68 -11.47 15.71 -11.18
CA GLU A 68 -11.62 15.21 -12.55
C GLU A 68 -12.63 14.06 -12.62
N VAL A 69 -12.61 13.16 -11.63
CA VAL A 69 -13.50 11.99 -11.56
C VAL A 69 -14.34 12.05 -10.29
N THR A 70 -15.63 12.34 -10.47
CA THR A 70 -16.63 12.31 -9.39
C THR A 70 -17.20 10.90 -9.18
N GLY A 71 -17.75 10.65 -8.00
CA GLY A 71 -18.35 9.39 -7.59
C GLY A 71 -17.31 8.36 -7.11
N ASN A 72 -17.81 7.16 -6.83
CA ASN A 72 -16.99 6.07 -6.35
C ASN A 72 -16.21 5.43 -7.51
N GLN A 73 -14.92 5.25 -7.32
CA GLN A 73 -14.04 4.52 -8.23
C GLN A 73 -13.23 3.49 -7.44
N THR A 74 -12.84 2.42 -8.11
CA THR A 74 -11.91 1.44 -7.58
C THR A 74 -10.76 1.29 -8.56
N GLY A 75 -9.55 1.26 -8.02
CA GLY A 75 -8.33 1.06 -8.78
C GLY A 75 -7.47 -0.03 -8.14
N TYR A 76 -6.33 -0.28 -8.77
CA TYR A 76 -5.32 -1.21 -8.27
C TYR A 76 -3.93 -0.63 -8.51
N VAL A 77 -3.08 -0.76 -7.50
CA VAL A 77 -1.64 -0.46 -7.58
C VAL A 77 -0.86 -1.69 -7.09
N ASP A 78 0.42 -1.76 -7.45
CA ASP A 78 1.29 -2.81 -6.93
C ASP A 78 1.31 -2.75 -5.38
N PRO A 79 1.00 -3.85 -4.67
CA PRO A 79 1.09 -3.91 -3.22
C PRO A 79 2.44 -3.47 -2.66
N ALA A 80 3.54 -3.70 -3.39
CA ALA A 80 4.87 -3.24 -2.99
C ALA A 80 4.92 -1.71 -2.85
N LEU A 81 4.26 -0.96 -3.74
CA LEU A 81 4.20 0.50 -3.66
C LEU A 81 3.41 0.98 -2.45
N VAL A 82 2.40 0.22 -2.01
CA VAL A 82 1.64 0.54 -0.79
C VAL A 82 2.52 0.33 0.44
N GLY A 83 3.31 -0.75 0.46
CA GLY A 83 4.32 -0.99 1.49
C GLY A 83 5.37 0.11 1.53
N ASP A 84 5.98 0.45 0.40
CA ASP A 84 6.99 1.51 0.31
C ASP A 84 6.45 2.87 0.79
N LEU A 85 5.20 3.20 0.48
CA LEU A 85 4.56 4.43 0.96
C LEU A 85 4.32 4.38 2.48
N TYR A 86 3.87 3.25 3.00
CA TYR A 86 3.69 3.06 4.45
C TYR A 86 5.01 3.26 5.20
N ASP A 87 6.08 2.64 4.72
CA ASP A 87 7.42 2.77 5.31
C ASP A 87 7.89 4.23 5.26
N LEU A 88 7.72 4.91 4.11
CA LEU A 88 8.06 6.33 3.99
C LEU A 88 7.30 7.23 4.98
N LEU A 89 6.00 6.99 5.17
CA LEU A 89 5.17 7.78 6.09
C LEU A 89 5.57 7.54 7.56
N THR A 90 5.80 6.28 7.92
CA THR A 90 6.18 5.89 9.29
C THR A 90 7.59 6.33 9.64
N GLU A 91 8.57 6.15 8.74
CA GLU A 91 9.93 6.69 8.90
C GLU A 91 9.95 8.23 8.91
N GLY A 92 9.01 8.85 8.20
CA GLY A 92 8.77 10.29 8.23
C GLY A 92 8.18 10.81 9.54
N GLY A 93 7.87 9.93 10.50
CA GLY A 93 7.37 10.31 11.82
C GLY A 93 5.91 10.76 11.82
N ILE A 94 5.11 10.35 10.83
CA ILE A 94 3.70 10.80 10.77
C ILE A 94 2.89 10.39 12.00
N LEU A 95 3.28 9.28 12.65
CA LEU A 95 2.65 8.77 13.86
C LEU A 95 2.99 9.59 15.11
N ASP A 96 4.01 10.45 15.04
CA ASP A 96 4.41 11.34 16.12
C ASP A 96 3.72 12.72 16.04
N PHE A 97 2.89 12.94 15.01
CA PHE A 97 2.17 14.20 14.84
C PHE A 97 1.00 14.30 15.84
N GLU A 98 0.63 15.54 16.18
CA GLU A 98 -0.59 15.79 16.94
C GLU A 98 -1.82 15.33 16.16
N ASP A 99 -2.84 14.82 16.87
CA ASP A 99 -4.11 14.35 16.27
C ASP A 99 -4.83 15.43 15.45
N SER A 100 -4.56 16.72 15.72
CA SER A 100 -5.24 17.84 15.08
C SER A 100 -4.43 19.13 15.11
N TYR A 101 -4.53 19.89 14.02
CA TYR A 101 -3.95 21.23 13.89
C TYR A 101 -5.03 22.31 13.66
N ASN A 102 -6.29 22.03 14.02
CA ASN A 102 -7.46 22.87 13.73
C ASN A 102 -7.62 24.09 14.67
N HIS A 103 -6.57 24.53 15.35
CA HIS A 103 -6.64 25.56 16.40
C HIS A 103 -6.65 27.00 15.88
N ARG A 104 -6.62 27.21 14.55
CA ARG A 104 -6.60 28.54 13.95
C ARG A 104 -8.01 28.96 13.53
N ASN A 105 -8.39 30.19 13.87
CA ASN A 105 -9.64 30.80 13.41
C ASN A 105 -9.52 31.23 11.94
N ILE A 106 -9.47 30.27 11.02
CA ILE A 106 -9.41 30.52 9.57
C ILE A 106 -10.76 30.09 8.98
N THR A 107 -11.49 31.06 8.43
CA THR A 107 -12.84 30.82 7.89
C THR A 107 -12.84 30.04 6.58
N ASP A 108 -11.78 30.16 5.78
CA ASP A 108 -11.67 29.53 4.47
C ASP A 108 -10.33 28.78 4.34
N MET A 109 -10.35 27.49 4.68
CA MET A 109 -9.21 26.58 4.58
C MET A 109 -9.75 25.16 4.41
N PRO A 110 -9.40 24.44 3.32
CA PRO A 110 -9.78 23.04 3.20
C PRO A 110 -9.05 22.21 4.25
N SER A 111 -9.74 21.22 4.83
CA SER A 111 -9.11 20.23 5.71
C SER A 111 -8.39 19.15 4.91
N ALA A 112 -7.37 18.56 5.53
CA ALA A 112 -6.77 17.29 5.11
C ALA A 112 -6.71 16.38 6.34
N ILE A 113 -7.33 15.20 6.26
CA ILE A 113 -7.39 14.21 7.35
C ILE A 113 -6.69 12.95 6.84
N LEU A 114 -5.70 12.47 7.60
CA LEU A 114 -4.84 11.32 7.30
C LEU A 114 -5.11 10.20 8.30
#